data_AF-A0A2R6AF30-F1
#
_entry.id   AF-A0A2R6AF30-F1
#
_cell.length_a   1.000
_cell.length_b   1.000
_cell.length_c   1.000
_cell.angle_alpha   90.00
_cell.angle_beta   90.00
_cell.angle_gamma   90.00
#
_symmetry.space_group_name_H-M   'P 1'
#
loop_
_entity.id
_entity.type
_entity.pdbx_description
1 polymer ?
#
loop_
_entity_poly.entity_id
_entity_poly.type
_entity_poly.pdbx_seq_one_letter_code
_entity_poly.pdbx_strand_id
1 'polypeptide(L)'
;RERFFEGLANKPKKKKPHRYLSLVYPQSGWKLSNTRDVGQGKNKKKKARLYLSKIGFFTLILHRELPLKRVSQVRVKLYPSGRIYVIFLVEEAETLGQSSKEPKNAVGVDLGLTRLATLSDGRYLEHPKPLERSLERIRMLQRTLSRKRFLSNNWLKARMKLAKEHEHLKDFRRDSLNLGLSSHGSTTFWC
;
A
#
# COMPACT_ATOMS: atom_id res chain seq x y z
N ARG A 1 -7.60 20.29 -19.72
CA ARG A 1 -6.55 19.57 -20.49
C ARG A 1 -5.95 20.48 -21.58
N GLU A 2 -6.64 21.58 -21.95
CA GLU A 2 -6.22 22.55 -22.98
C GLU A 2 -4.97 23.37 -22.64
N ARG A 3 -4.79 23.79 -21.38
CA ARG A 3 -3.59 24.51 -20.91
C ARG A 3 -2.24 23.85 -21.25
N PHE A 4 -2.24 22.52 -21.45
CA PHE A 4 -1.06 21.76 -21.86
C PHE A 4 -0.72 21.97 -23.34
N PHE A 5 -1.74 22.05 -24.19
CA PHE A 5 -1.62 22.27 -25.63
C PHE A 5 -1.40 23.76 -25.95
N GLU A 6 -1.86 24.66 -25.07
CA GLU A 6 -1.64 26.11 -25.14
C GLU A 6 -0.22 26.55 -24.68
N GLY A 7 0.65 25.63 -24.28
CA GLY A 7 2.03 25.93 -23.88
C GLY A 7 2.19 26.62 -22.52
N LEU A 8 1.10 26.86 -21.78
CA LEU A 8 1.10 27.47 -20.45
C LEU A 8 1.65 26.55 -19.35
N ALA A 9 1.86 25.27 -19.65
CA ALA A 9 2.43 24.28 -18.73
C ALA A 9 3.62 23.55 -19.36
N ASN A 10 4.68 23.36 -18.56
CA ASN A 10 5.85 22.59 -18.97
C ASN A 10 5.46 21.16 -19.37
N LYS A 11 6.09 20.66 -20.45
CA LYS A 11 5.93 19.27 -20.91
C LYS A 11 6.24 18.28 -19.78
N PRO A 12 5.59 17.09 -19.75
CA PRO A 12 5.79 16.13 -18.68
C PRO A 12 7.21 15.59 -18.80
N LYS A 13 8.03 15.77 -17.75
CA LYS A 13 9.41 15.27 -17.77
C LYS A 13 9.40 13.74 -17.80
N LYS A 14 10.07 13.14 -18.80
CA LYS A 14 10.26 11.69 -18.89
C LYS A 14 10.96 11.20 -17.61
N LYS A 15 10.39 10.19 -16.96
CA LYS A 15 11.00 9.59 -15.76
C LYS A 15 12.29 8.87 -16.16
N LYS A 16 13.35 9.03 -15.35
CA LYS A 16 14.59 8.27 -15.51
C LYS A 16 14.33 6.77 -15.24
N PRO A 17 15.01 5.83 -15.92
CA PRO A 17 14.77 4.38 -15.78
C PRO A 17 14.76 3.88 -14.33
N HIS A 18 15.67 4.34 -13.48
CA HIS A 18 15.75 3.97 -12.06
C HIS A 18 14.60 4.49 -11.18
N ARG A 19 13.67 5.27 -11.74
CA ARG A 19 12.47 5.76 -11.03
C ARG A 19 11.22 4.94 -11.35
N TYR A 20 11.29 3.99 -12.28
CA TYR A 20 10.20 3.05 -12.53
C TYR A 20 10.22 1.98 -11.46
N LEU A 21 9.26 2.07 -10.54
CA LEU A 21 9.12 1.21 -9.36
C LEU A 21 7.87 0.33 -9.42
N SER A 22 7.16 0.33 -10.55
CA SER A 22 5.95 -0.47 -10.69
C SER A 22 5.76 -0.96 -12.11
N LEU A 23 5.26 -2.18 -12.24
CA LEU A 23 4.87 -2.81 -13.49
C LEU A 23 3.41 -3.24 -13.42
N VAL A 24 2.73 -3.09 -14.53
CA VAL A 24 1.31 -3.37 -14.68
C VAL A 24 1.15 -4.42 -15.76
N TYR A 25 0.49 -5.51 -15.40
CA TYR A 25 0.02 -6.54 -16.30
C TYR A 25 -1.51 -6.47 -16.34
N PRO A 26 -2.14 -6.24 -17.50
CA PRO A 26 -3.59 -6.29 -17.65
C PRO A 26 -4.10 -7.74 -17.54
N GLN A 27 -5.16 -8.11 -18.24
CA GLN A 27 -5.72 -9.46 -18.22
C GLN A 27 -4.77 -10.54 -18.77
N SER A 28 -3.64 -10.17 -19.39
CA SER A 28 -2.66 -11.08 -19.98
C SER A 28 -1.24 -10.84 -19.47
N GLY A 29 -0.34 -11.80 -19.73
CA GLY A 29 1.07 -11.70 -19.38
C GLY A 29 1.40 -12.13 -17.95
N TRP A 30 0.44 -12.73 -17.23
CA TRP A 30 0.66 -13.34 -15.92
C TRP A 30 -0.08 -14.67 -15.82
N LYS A 31 0.44 -15.61 -15.02
CA LYS A 31 -0.23 -16.89 -14.72
C LYS A 31 0.06 -17.27 -13.27
N LEU A 32 -0.98 -17.64 -12.52
CA LEU A 32 -0.83 -18.21 -11.18
C LEU A 32 -0.93 -19.73 -11.26
N SER A 33 0.04 -20.44 -10.72
CA SER A 33 0.09 -21.91 -10.70
C SER A 33 0.59 -22.45 -9.38
N ASN A 34 0.44 -23.76 -9.16
CA ASN A 34 1.00 -24.49 -8.02
C ASN A 34 0.59 -23.88 -6.65
N THR A 35 -0.70 -23.60 -6.47
CA THR A 35 -1.23 -23.19 -5.18
C THR A 35 -1.24 -24.40 -4.25
N ARG A 36 -0.48 -24.31 -3.16
CA ARG A 36 -0.36 -25.38 -2.17
C ARG A 36 -0.40 -24.82 -0.76
N ASP A 37 -1.00 -25.58 0.14
CA ASP A 37 -0.90 -25.35 1.57
C ASP A 37 0.47 -25.83 2.06
N VAL A 38 1.15 -25.00 2.85
CA VAL A 38 2.46 -25.31 3.44
C VAL A 38 2.44 -25.00 4.92
N GLY A 39 3.00 -25.89 5.73
CA GLY A 39 3.05 -25.79 7.19
C GLY A 39 1.94 -26.58 7.88
N GLN A 40 2.04 -26.69 9.21
CA GLN A 40 1.10 -27.41 10.08
C GLN A 40 0.58 -26.49 11.20
N GLY A 41 -0.65 -26.74 11.66
CA GLY A 41 -1.27 -26.01 12.76
C GLY A 41 -1.44 -24.50 12.48
N LYS A 42 -1.12 -23.66 13.48
CA LYS A 42 -1.25 -22.19 13.41
C LYS A 42 -0.35 -21.51 12.36
N ASN A 43 0.62 -22.23 11.79
CA ASN A 43 1.54 -21.71 10.77
C ASN A 43 1.17 -22.11 9.33
N LYS A 44 -0.07 -22.56 9.10
CA LYS A 44 -0.56 -22.91 7.76
C LYS A 44 -0.55 -21.67 6.85
N LYS A 45 0.19 -21.74 5.75
CA LYS A 45 0.32 -20.67 4.74
C LYS A 45 -0.02 -21.22 3.36
N LYS A 46 -0.82 -20.49 2.59
CA LYS A 46 -1.02 -20.79 1.16
C LYS A 46 0.14 -20.19 0.37
N LYS A 47 0.89 -21.01 -0.36
CA LYS A 47 1.93 -20.55 -1.30
C LYS A 47 1.46 -20.77 -2.73
N ALA A 48 1.78 -19.85 -3.63
CA ALA A 48 1.53 -19.98 -5.06
C ALA A 48 2.73 -19.52 -5.88
N ARG A 49 2.85 -20.00 -7.12
CA ARG A 49 3.86 -19.52 -8.08
C ARG A 49 3.19 -18.58 -9.09
N LEU A 50 3.64 -17.33 -9.12
CA LEU A 50 3.24 -16.35 -10.12
C LEU A 50 4.29 -16.30 -11.22
N TYR A 51 3.88 -16.56 -12.45
CA TYR A 51 4.65 -16.24 -13.64
C TYR A 51 4.27 -14.84 -14.15
N LEU A 52 5.28 -14.03 -14.47
CA LEU A 52 5.13 -12.74 -15.14
C LEU A 52 5.95 -12.74 -16.42
N SER A 53 5.34 -12.34 -17.54
CA SER A 53 6.05 -12.28 -18.82
C SER A 53 7.24 -11.32 -18.71
N LYS A 54 8.37 -11.73 -19.31
CA LYS A 54 9.65 -11.00 -19.33
C LYS A 54 10.39 -10.86 -17.99
N ILE A 55 9.79 -11.28 -16.87
CA ILE A 55 10.44 -11.26 -15.54
C ILE A 55 10.70 -12.68 -15.03
N GLY A 56 9.74 -13.60 -15.20
CA GLY A 56 9.86 -14.98 -14.77
C GLY A 56 8.96 -15.32 -13.57
N PHE A 57 9.41 -16.26 -12.73
CA PHE A 57 8.60 -16.84 -11.65
C PHE A 57 8.88 -16.20 -10.29
N PHE A 58 7.81 -15.93 -9.55
CA PHE A 58 7.82 -15.46 -8.17
C PHE A 58 7.05 -16.43 -7.28
N THR A 59 7.54 -16.63 -6.07
CA THR A 59 6.78 -17.36 -5.04
C THR A 59 6.01 -16.34 -4.21
N LEU A 60 4.69 -16.49 -4.16
CA LEU A 60 3.79 -15.67 -3.37
C LEU A 60 3.30 -16.42 -2.14
N ILE A 61 3.03 -15.67 -1.08
CA ILE A 61 2.24 -16.14 0.06
C ILE A 61 0.87 -15.50 -0.09
N LEU A 62 -0.16 -16.33 -0.27
CA LEU A 62 -1.53 -15.87 -0.39
C LEU A 62 -2.15 -15.80 1.00
N HIS A 63 -2.54 -14.60 1.40
CA HIS A 63 -3.22 -14.37 2.67
C HIS A 63 -4.71 -14.74 2.61
N ARG A 64 -5.30 -14.78 1.41
CA ARG A 64 -6.71 -15.07 1.16
C ARG A 64 -6.87 -15.85 -0.14
N GLU A 65 -8.04 -16.46 -0.34
CA GLU A 65 -8.39 -17.05 -1.62
C GLU A 65 -8.64 -15.96 -2.66
N LEU A 66 -8.11 -16.15 -3.86
CA LEU A 66 -8.20 -15.19 -4.95
C LEU A 66 -9.11 -15.75 -6.05
N PRO A 67 -10.23 -15.07 -6.40
CA PRO A 67 -11.09 -15.48 -7.50
C PRO A 67 -10.39 -15.15 -8.83
N LEU A 68 -9.52 -16.06 -9.29
CA LEU A 68 -8.65 -15.87 -10.46
C LEU A 68 -9.39 -15.43 -11.72
N LYS A 69 -10.63 -15.89 -11.92
CA LYS A 69 -11.47 -15.55 -13.09
C LYS A 69 -11.90 -14.08 -13.12
N ARG A 70 -11.89 -13.41 -11.97
CA ARG A 70 -12.32 -12.01 -11.79
C ARG A 70 -11.16 -11.03 -11.68
N VAL A 71 -9.91 -11.51 -11.78
CA VAL A 71 -8.74 -10.65 -11.73
C VAL A 71 -8.61 -9.91 -13.05
N SER A 72 -8.76 -8.58 -13.02
CA SER A 72 -8.63 -7.75 -14.22
C SER A 72 -7.18 -7.28 -14.45
N GLN A 73 -6.41 -7.11 -13.39
CA GLN A 73 -5.05 -6.56 -13.48
C GLN A 73 -4.14 -7.08 -12.36
N VAL A 74 -2.87 -7.34 -12.69
CA VAL A 74 -1.80 -7.60 -11.71
C VAL A 74 -0.81 -6.44 -11.72
N ARG A 75 -0.57 -5.83 -10.55
CA ARG A 75 0.39 -4.74 -10.39
C ARG A 75 1.53 -5.20 -9.48
N VAL A 76 2.75 -5.17 -10.00
CA VAL A 76 3.96 -5.37 -9.20
C VAL A 76 4.48 -4.01 -8.77
N LYS A 77 4.67 -3.81 -7.46
CA LYS A 77 5.24 -2.58 -6.91
C LYS A 77 6.50 -2.90 -6.11
N LEU A 78 7.61 -2.30 -6.51
CA LEU A 78 8.87 -2.28 -5.78
C LEU A 78 8.91 -1.01 -4.92
N TYR A 79 8.95 -1.17 -3.62
CA TYR A 79 9.09 -0.06 -2.71
C TYR A 79 10.56 0.32 -2.52
N PRO A 80 10.87 1.59 -2.19
CA PRO A 80 12.25 2.03 -1.96
C PRO A 80 13.00 1.27 -0.84
N SER A 81 12.29 0.60 0.08
CA SER A 81 12.89 -0.30 1.07
C SER A 81 13.41 -1.63 0.49
N GLY A 82 13.02 -1.97 -0.74
CA GLY A 82 13.22 -3.27 -1.36
C GLY A 82 12.03 -4.23 -1.24
N ARG A 83 10.95 -3.87 -0.54
CA ARG A 83 9.73 -4.69 -0.47
C ARG A 83 9.06 -4.76 -1.85
N ILE A 84 8.70 -5.97 -2.28
CA ILE A 84 7.94 -6.21 -3.51
C ILE A 84 6.54 -6.62 -3.11
N TYR A 85 5.54 -5.95 -3.67
CA TYR A 85 4.13 -6.31 -3.53
C TYR A 85 3.55 -6.68 -4.89
N VAL A 86 2.75 -7.74 -4.89
CA VAL A 86 1.95 -8.14 -6.05
C VAL A 86 0.49 -7.93 -5.71
N ILE A 87 -0.09 -6.92 -6.33
CA ILE A 87 -1.46 -6.49 -6.10
C ILE A 87 -2.32 -7.07 -7.22
N PHE A 88 -3.28 -7.90 -6.85
CA PHE A 88 -4.33 -8.40 -7.74
C PHE A 88 -5.52 -7.45 -7.65
N LEU A 89 -5.87 -6.82 -8.76
CA LEU A 89 -7.11 -6.07 -8.90
C LEU A 89 -8.19 -7.06 -9.32
N VAL A 90 -9.21 -7.22 -8.48
CA VAL A 90 -10.35 -8.09 -8.73
C VAL A 90 -11.56 -7.21 -8.98
N GLU A 91 -12.24 -7.46 -10.09
CA GLU A 91 -13.55 -6.86 -10.36
C GLU A 91 -14.62 -7.71 -9.66
N GLU A 92 -15.23 -7.15 -8.63
CA GLU A 92 -16.43 -7.72 -8.03
C GLU A 92 -17.63 -7.08 -8.73
N ALA A 93 -18.55 -7.90 -9.22
CA ALA A 93 -19.85 -7.40 -9.65
C ALA A 93 -20.50 -6.76 -8.42
N GLU A 94 -20.94 -5.51 -8.56
CA GLU A 94 -21.70 -4.82 -7.53
C GLU A 94 -22.92 -5.68 -7.20
N THR A 95 -22.85 -6.45 -6.12
CA THR A 95 -24.06 -6.85 -5.44
C THR A 95 -24.64 -5.54 -4.93
N LEU A 96 -25.70 -5.06 -5.58
CA LEU A 96 -26.65 -4.10 -5.03
C LEU A 96 -27.27 -4.74 -3.77
N GLY A 97 -26.45 -4.87 -2.73
CA GLY A 97 -26.79 -5.45 -1.46
C GLY A 97 -27.50 -4.40 -0.65
N GLN A 98 -28.82 -4.31 -0.88
CA GLN A 98 -29.83 -3.63 -0.07
C GLN A 98 -29.60 -2.13 0.09
N SER A 99 -30.55 -1.32 -0.40
CA SER A 99 -30.69 0.04 0.08
C SER A 99 -30.76 -0.03 1.61
N SER A 100 -29.68 0.37 2.28
CA SER A 100 -29.73 0.60 3.71
C SER A 100 -30.88 1.57 3.91
N LYS A 101 -31.88 1.16 4.70
CA LYS A 101 -32.93 2.05 5.20
C LYS A 101 -32.28 3.38 5.57
N GLU A 102 -32.96 4.49 5.28
CA GLU A 102 -32.51 5.84 5.64
C GLU A 102 -31.79 5.81 6.99
N PRO A 103 -30.57 6.37 7.10
CA PRO A 103 -29.78 6.25 8.30
C PRO A 103 -30.58 6.81 9.47
N LYS A 104 -31.02 5.92 10.38
CA LYS A 104 -31.85 6.30 11.52
C LYS A 104 -31.16 7.32 12.43
N ASN A 105 -29.83 7.36 12.41
CA ASN A 105 -28.99 8.28 13.16
C ASN A 105 -27.85 8.78 12.26
N ALA A 106 -27.73 10.09 12.11
CA ALA A 106 -26.54 10.74 11.53
C ALA A 106 -25.63 11.21 12.67
N VAL A 107 -24.34 10.91 12.59
CA VAL A 107 -23.33 11.35 13.56
C VAL A 107 -22.28 12.17 12.82
N GLY A 108 -22.03 13.39 13.28
CA GLY A 108 -20.94 14.23 12.78
C GLY A 108 -19.60 13.67 13.25
N VAL A 109 -18.63 13.58 12.35
CA VAL A 109 -17.27 13.12 12.66
C VAL A 109 -16.30 14.26 12.38
N ASP A 110 -15.60 14.74 13.40
CA ASP A 110 -14.53 15.72 13.28
C ASP A 110 -13.17 15.06 13.49
N LEU A 111 -12.23 15.27 12.57
CA LEU A 111 -10.90 14.66 12.61
C LEU A 111 -9.88 15.69 13.14
N GLY A 112 -9.33 15.44 14.32
CA GLY A 112 -8.44 16.37 15.02
C GLY A 112 -6.96 15.96 15.05
N LEU A 113 -6.10 16.92 15.41
CA LEU A 113 -4.68 16.66 15.69
C LEU A 113 -4.45 16.13 17.10
N THR A 114 -5.28 16.56 18.06
CA THR A 114 -5.22 16.12 19.47
C THR A 114 -5.92 14.77 19.66
N ARG A 115 -7.04 14.56 18.95
CA ARG A 115 -7.87 13.34 18.96
C ARG A 115 -8.07 12.90 17.53
N LEU A 116 -7.91 11.61 17.25
CA LEU A 116 -8.03 11.05 15.90
C LEU A 116 -9.40 11.35 15.28
N ALA A 117 -10.47 11.20 16.06
CA ALA A 117 -11.82 11.59 15.68
C ALA A 117 -12.63 11.98 16.92
N THR A 118 -13.53 12.95 16.78
CA THR A 118 -14.56 13.31 17.77
C THR A 118 -15.92 13.15 17.10
N LEU A 119 -16.82 12.43 17.75
CA LEU A 119 -18.17 12.19 17.25
C LEU A 119 -19.15 13.14 17.96
N SER A 120 -20.21 13.55 17.25
CA SER A 120 -21.26 14.42 17.82
C SER A 120 -22.07 13.76 18.95
N ASP A 121 -21.91 12.45 19.16
CA ASP A 121 -22.47 11.70 20.30
C ASP A 121 -21.58 11.76 21.57
N GLY A 122 -20.51 12.56 21.53
CA GLY A 122 -19.57 12.76 22.64
C GLY A 122 -18.44 11.73 22.72
N ARG A 123 -18.42 10.71 21.85
CA ARG A 123 -17.32 9.73 21.79
C ARG A 123 -16.10 10.34 21.10
N TYR A 124 -14.92 9.86 21.47
CA TYR A 124 -13.68 10.25 20.80
C TYR A 124 -12.74 9.07 20.62
N LEU A 125 -11.97 9.12 19.54
CA LEU A 125 -10.87 8.21 19.25
C LEU A 125 -9.56 8.92 19.60
N GLU A 126 -8.76 8.30 20.47
CA GLU A 126 -7.45 8.83 20.82
C GLU A 126 -6.47 8.70 19.66
N HIS A 127 -5.57 9.67 19.53
CA HIS A 127 -4.49 9.59 18.56
C HIS A 127 -3.36 8.72 19.13
N PRO A 128 -3.01 7.58 18.52
CA PRO A 128 -1.90 6.79 19.02
C PRO A 128 -0.59 7.59 18.87
N LYS A 129 0.15 7.77 19.97
CA LYS A 129 1.50 8.36 20.02
C LYS A 129 2.48 7.28 20.52
N PRO A 130 3.75 7.23 20.02
CA PRO A 130 4.63 8.38 19.81
C PRO A 130 5.30 8.43 18.41
N LEU A 131 4.84 9.37 17.57
CA LEU A 131 5.44 9.69 16.27
C LEU A 131 6.86 10.28 16.40
N GLU A 132 7.17 10.91 17.53
CA GLU A 132 8.37 11.72 17.75
C GLU A 132 9.67 10.92 17.60
N ARG A 133 9.74 9.71 18.17
CA ARG A 133 10.93 8.85 18.07
C ARG A 133 11.22 8.47 16.62
N SER A 134 10.17 8.14 15.85
CA SER A 134 10.29 7.82 14.43
C SER A 134 10.71 9.05 13.62
N LEU A 135 10.19 10.24 13.94
CA LEU A 135 10.57 11.49 13.28
C LEU A 135 12.04 11.85 13.53
N GLU A 136 12.52 11.72 14.78
CA GLU A 136 13.91 11.99 15.11
C GLU A 136 14.86 11.02 14.38
N ARG A 137 14.48 9.74 14.31
CA ARG A 137 15.22 8.73 13.55
C ARG A 137 15.25 9.05 12.05
N ILE A 138 14.13 9.47 11.46
CA ILE A 138 14.07 9.93 10.07
C ILE A 138 15.02 11.12 9.86
N ARG A 139 15.02 12.10 10.76
CA ARG A 139 15.90 13.28 10.71
C ARG A 139 17.37 12.89 10.68
N MET A 140 17.79 12.01 11.58
CA MET A 140 19.16 11.48 11.63
C MET A 140 19.55 10.73 10.35
N LEU A 141 18.64 9.90 9.80
CA LEU A 141 18.88 9.16 8.57
C LEU A 141 18.95 10.07 7.34
N GLN A 142 18.12 11.11 7.26
CA GLN A 142 18.20 12.12 6.20
C GLN A 142 19.53 12.88 6.25
N ARG A 143 19.97 13.32 7.44
CA ARG A 143 21.28 13.95 7.64
C ARG A 143 22.41 13.02 7.20
N THR A 144 22.34 11.75 7.58
CA THR A 144 23.32 10.74 7.19
C THR A 144 23.35 10.55 5.67
N LEU A 145 22.20 10.43 5.02
CA LEU A 145 22.07 10.26 3.57
C LEU A 145 22.68 11.44 2.80
N SER A 146 22.38 12.67 3.22
CA SER A 146 22.84 13.90 2.55
C SER A 146 24.37 14.01 2.49
N ARG A 147 25.06 13.45 3.50
CA ARG A 147 26.53 13.43 3.59
C ARG A 147 27.19 12.31 2.78
N LYS A 148 26.42 11.38 2.19
CA LYS A 148 26.98 10.29 1.39
C LYS A 148 27.06 10.68 -0.08
N ARG A 149 28.15 10.27 -0.75
CA ARG A 149 28.32 10.43 -2.20
C ARG A 149 27.17 9.76 -2.94
N PHE A 150 26.44 10.53 -3.75
CA PHE A 150 25.32 10.04 -4.56
C PHE A 150 25.70 8.77 -5.34
N LEU A 151 24.81 7.78 -5.36
CA LEU A 151 25.00 6.47 -6.00
C LEU A 151 26.17 5.60 -5.50
N SER A 152 26.89 6.00 -4.45
CA SER A 152 27.82 5.07 -3.78
C SER A 152 27.06 3.92 -3.09
N ASN A 153 27.73 2.78 -2.89
CA ASN A 153 27.16 1.66 -2.14
C ASN A 153 26.69 2.07 -0.74
N ASN A 154 27.41 2.98 -0.08
CA ASN A 154 27.04 3.52 1.22
C ASN A 154 25.81 4.43 1.16
N TRP A 155 25.66 5.21 0.08
CA TRP A 155 24.46 6.01 -0.16
C TRP A 155 23.24 5.12 -0.41
N LEU A 156 23.38 4.05 -1.21
CA LEU A 156 22.28 3.10 -1.45
C LEU A 156 21.83 2.41 -0.15
N LYS A 157 22.77 1.99 0.71
CA LYS A 157 22.48 1.42 2.03
C LYS A 157 21.75 2.43 2.93
N ALA A 158 22.22 3.67 3.00
CA ALA A 158 21.58 4.73 3.79
C ALA A 158 20.17 5.06 3.27
N ARG A 159 19.99 5.11 1.94
CA ARG A 159 18.70 5.35 1.29
C ARG A 159 17.68 4.27 1.65
N MET A 160 18.12 3.01 1.63
CA MET A 160 17.25 1.88 1.99
C MET A 160 16.85 1.92 3.47
N LYS A 161 17.75 2.28 4.38
CA LYS A 161 17.42 2.47 5.81
C LYS A 161 16.36 3.56 5.99
N LEU A 162 16.56 4.72 5.35
CA LEU A 162 15.59 5.82 5.38
C LEU A 162 14.22 5.39 4.84
N ALA A 163 14.20 4.65 3.73
CA ALA A 163 12.96 4.12 3.14
C ALA A 163 12.21 3.18 4.09
N LYS A 164 12.92 2.29 4.80
CA LYS A 164 12.32 1.37 5.77
C LYS A 164 11.63 2.12 6.92
N GLU A 165 12.24 3.18 7.44
CA GLU A 165 11.60 3.99 8.50
C GLU A 165 10.37 4.72 8.00
N HIS A 166 10.41 5.30 6.79
CA HIS A 166 9.22 5.93 6.21
C HIS A 166 8.09 4.94 5.97
N GLU A 167 8.39 3.71 5.55
CA GLU A 167 7.40 2.65 5.41
C GLU A 167 6.82 2.21 6.74
N HIS A 168 7.66 2.04 7.77
CA HIS A 168 7.19 1.71 9.11
C HIS A 168 6.22 2.77 9.64
N LEU A 169 6.54 4.05 9.47
CA LEU A 169 5.67 5.16 9.86
C LEU A 169 4.35 5.17 9.07
N LYS A 170 4.41 4.85 7.78
CA LYS A 170 3.23 4.78 6.92
C LYS A 170 2.32 3.61 7.30
N ASP A 171 2.90 2.44 7.56
CA ASP A 171 2.19 1.24 7.98
C ASP A 171 1.53 1.50 9.35
N PHE A 172 2.26 2.08 10.31
CA PHE A 172 1.70 2.49 11.62
C PHE A 172 0.51 3.46 11.49
N ARG A 173 0.64 4.52 10.68
CA ARG A 173 -0.46 5.47 10.45
C ARG A 173 -1.69 4.81 9.82
N ARG A 174 -1.46 3.83 8.94
CA ARG A 174 -2.54 3.09 8.30
C ARG A 174 -3.26 2.21 9.32
N ASP A 175 -2.51 1.51 10.15
CA ASP A 175 -3.08 0.63 11.18
C ASP A 175 -3.85 1.44 12.20
N SER A 176 -3.35 2.61 12.62
CA SER A 176 -4.08 3.51 13.53
C SER A 176 -5.42 3.98 12.95
N LEU A 177 -5.47 4.27 11.65
CA LEU A 177 -6.73 4.67 10.99
C LEU A 177 -7.68 3.48 10.85
N ASN A 178 -7.18 2.31 10.45
CA ASN A 178 -7.99 1.11 10.30
C ASN A 178 -8.59 0.64 11.62
N LEU A 179 -7.83 0.66 12.71
CA LEU A 179 -8.31 0.34 14.06
C LEU A 179 -9.37 1.34 14.55
N GLY A 180 -9.24 2.62 14.18
CA GLY A 180 -10.25 3.64 14.47
C GLY A 180 -11.54 3.50 13.64
N LEU A 181 -11.44 2.98 12.42
CA LEU A 181 -12.55 2.86 11.47
C LEU A 181 -13.21 1.46 11.43
N SER A 182 -12.66 0.46 12.13
CA SER A 182 -13.18 -0.91 12.17
C SER A 182 -14.48 -1.08 12.98
N SER A 183 -15.35 -0.07 12.99
CA SER A 183 -16.77 -0.25 13.25
C SER A 183 -17.59 -0.46 11.97
N HIS A 184 -17.10 -0.07 10.78
CA HIS A 184 -17.87 -0.23 9.54
C HIS A 184 -16.98 -0.59 8.34
N GLY A 185 -17.26 -1.75 7.74
CA GLY A 185 -16.44 -2.43 6.76
C GLY A 185 -16.22 -1.66 5.46
N SER A 186 -14.95 -1.47 5.10
CA SER A 186 -14.52 -1.29 3.71
C SER A 186 -13.12 -1.90 3.54
N THR A 187 -13.05 -3.00 2.81
CA THR A 187 -11.84 -3.84 2.72
C THR A 187 -11.02 -3.45 1.50
N THR A 188 -9.86 -2.82 1.69
CA THR A 188 -8.86 -2.68 0.62
C THR A 188 -7.97 -3.93 0.60
N PHE A 189 -7.88 -4.62 -0.55
CA PHE A 189 -7.15 -5.88 -0.68
C PHE A 189 -5.63 -5.68 -0.87
N TRP A 190 -4.84 -6.34 -0.01
CA TRP A 190 -3.38 -6.45 -0.12
C TRP A 190 -3.00 -7.93 -0.08
N CYS A 191 -2.19 -8.36 -1.05
CA CYS A 191 -1.40 -9.59 -1.01
C CYS A 191 0.09 -9.21 -1.07
#